data_AF-A0A9X1IIZ0-F1
#
_entry.id   AF-A0A9X1IIZ0-F1
#
_cell.length_a   1.000
_cell.length_b   1.000
_cell.length_c   1.000
_cell.angle_alpha   90.00
_cell.angle_beta   90.00
_cell.angle_gamma   90.00
#
_symmetry.space_group_name_H-M   'P 1'
#
loop_
_entity.id
_entity.type
_entity.pdbx_description
1 polymer ?
#
loop_
_entity_poly.entity_id
_entity_poly.type
_entity_poly.pdbx_seq_one_letter_code
_entity_poly.pdbx_strand_id
1 'polypeptide(L)'
;MASLAGARVALEEAEKRAKAEAEAEAARQRAEAEKRQAEDEAFHADLDRLAGPWEPVDAARQALTDARVRLQSAQDAASKAQQAVVAARDALPALVERAVAGEPVSAEDVAAAHVDVNKAEQFAAFLGIVASRCAPAVQSAQAAVQAALTAAHRPVYEEGLRLRVKAGRAADAAFRRGLERRIPGRTDPDPQEMAEAKAIFDHANRLLRAAEEHGLKIPVQGGIPTKWPTSEHIERAWCGGPIWGKR
;
A
#
# COMPACT_ATOMS: atom_id res chain seq x y z
N MET A 1 15.50 63.83 30.08
CA MET A 1 15.61 63.01 28.86
C MET A 1 16.40 61.73 29.15
N ALA A 2 15.85 60.82 29.98
CA ALA A 2 16.52 59.56 30.37
C ALA A 2 15.72 58.29 29.99
N SER A 3 14.56 58.41 29.33
CA SER A 3 13.67 57.27 29.07
C SER A 3 13.86 56.59 27.71
N LEU A 4 14.49 57.25 26.73
CA LEU A 4 14.59 56.74 25.35
C LEU A 4 15.83 55.85 25.13
N ALA A 5 16.96 56.18 25.78
CA ALA A 5 18.17 55.37 25.72
C ALA A 5 18.02 54.04 26.49
N GLY A 6 17.42 54.08 27.69
CA GLY A 6 17.14 52.88 28.47
C GLY A 6 16.13 51.94 27.80
N ALA A 7 15.11 52.50 27.14
CA ALA A 7 14.15 51.72 26.35
C ALA A 7 14.79 51.02 25.14
N ARG A 8 15.80 51.65 24.49
CA ARG A 8 16.55 51.03 23.38
C ARG A 8 17.41 49.86 23.84
N VAL A 9 18.11 50.01 24.96
CA VAL A 9 18.92 48.92 25.53
C VAL A 9 18.04 47.74 25.94
N ALA A 10 16.90 48.00 26.58
CA ALA A 10 15.95 46.95 26.95
C ALA A 10 15.35 46.23 25.74
N LEU A 11 15.09 46.95 24.64
CA LEU A 11 14.63 46.36 23.38
C LEU A 11 15.72 45.49 22.74
N GLU A 12 16.96 45.96 22.67
CA GLU A 12 18.09 45.16 22.15
C GLU A 12 18.35 43.89 22.96
N GLU A 13 18.22 43.95 24.29
CA GLU A 13 18.33 42.77 25.15
C GLU A 13 17.14 41.80 24.99
N ALA A 14 15.93 42.33 24.78
CA ALA A 14 14.76 41.52 24.48
C ALA A 14 14.88 40.86 23.10
N GLU A 15 15.38 41.56 22.09
CA GLU A 15 15.66 41.00 20.76
C GLU A 15 16.74 39.93 20.79
N LYS A 16 17.81 40.12 21.59
CA LYS A 16 18.84 39.08 21.78
C LYS A 16 18.28 37.84 22.46
N ARG A 17 17.44 38.00 23.48
CA ARG A 17 16.76 36.88 24.15
C ARG A 17 15.79 36.16 23.21
N ALA A 18 14.99 36.90 22.45
CA ALA A 18 14.07 36.32 21.47
C ALA A 18 14.81 35.55 20.36
N LYS A 19 15.95 36.06 19.88
CA LYS A 19 16.81 35.35 18.91
C LYS A 19 17.41 34.08 19.51
N ALA A 20 17.94 34.15 20.72
CA ALA A 20 18.50 32.98 21.41
C ALA A 20 17.43 31.90 21.69
N GLU A 21 16.22 32.31 22.08
CA GLU A 21 15.08 31.40 22.26
C GLU A 21 14.64 30.77 20.93
N ALA A 22 14.58 31.55 19.85
CA ALA A 22 14.25 31.04 18.51
C ALA A 22 15.31 30.06 17.98
N GLU A 23 16.59 30.32 18.20
CA GLU A 23 17.68 29.41 17.84
C GLU A 23 17.66 28.12 18.68
N ALA A 24 17.39 28.23 19.99
CA ALA A 24 17.25 27.07 20.87
C ALA A 24 16.05 26.20 20.49
N GLU A 25 14.93 26.82 20.12
CA GLU A 25 13.74 26.12 19.65
C GLU A 25 13.98 25.47 18.27
N ALA A 26 14.64 26.16 17.35
CA ALA A 26 15.06 25.58 16.07
C ALA A 26 16.01 24.39 16.26
N ALA A 27 16.95 24.45 17.22
CA ALA A 27 17.83 23.35 17.55
C ALA A 27 17.05 22.15 18.15
N ARG A 28 16.06 22.40 19.02
CA ARG A 28 15.18 21.35 19.55
C ARG A 28 14.36 20.69 18.45
N GLN A 29 13.79 21.47 17.54
CA GLN A 29 13.02 20.94 16.41
C GLN A 29 13.88 20.10 15.47
N ARG A 30 15.12 20.52 15.20
CA ARG A 30 16.08 19.71 14.42
C ARG A 30 16.42 18.42 15.12
N ALA A 31 16.75 18.46 16.40
CA ALA A 31 17.06 17.27 17.19
C ALA A 31 15.85 16.30 17.26
N GLU A 32 14.63 16.82 17.37
CA GLU A 32 13.42 16.01 17.33
C GLU A 32 13.18 15.41 15.94
N ALA A 33 13.41 16.17 14.86
CA ALA A 33 13.30 15.67 13.50
C ALA A 33 14.32 14.57 13.19
N GLU A 34 15.58 14.76 13.57
CA GLU A 34 16.65 13.76 13.43
C GLU A 34 16.33 12.49 14.23
N LYS A 35 15.81 12.64 15.45
CA LYS A 35 15.37 11.51 16.26
C LYS A 35 14.23 10.73 15.59
N ARG A 36 13.21 11.43 15.07
CA ARG A 36 12.09 10.80 14.35
C ARG A 36 12.57 10.08 13.10
N GLN A 37 13.48 10.69 12.34
CA GLN A 37 14.08 10.08 11.16
C GLN A 37 14.81 8.78 11.52
N ALA A 38 15.63 8.79 12.58
CA ALA A 38 16.33 7.59 13.03
C ALA A 38 15.37 6.48 13.50
N GLU A 39 14.26 6.84 14.16
CA GLU A 39 13.21 5.89 14.55
C GLU A 39 12.48 5.29 13.34
N ASP A 40 12.25 6.08 12.29
CA ASP A 40 11.63 5.62 11.05
C ASP A 40 12.58 4.74 10.23
N GLU A 41 13.86 5.10 10.12
CA GLU A 41 14.89 4.27 9.48
C GLU A 41 15.02 2.92 10.19
N ALA A 42 15.06 2.91 11.53
CA ALA A 42 15.08 1.68 12.32
C ALA A 42 13.82 0.84 12.10
N PHE A 43 12.65 1.48 12.01
CA PHE A 43 11.39 0.79 11.72
C PHE A 43 11.38 0.16 10.33
N HIS A 44 11.87 0.85 9.31
CA HIS A 44 11.98 0.31 7.95
C HIS A 44 12.97 -0.86 7.89
N ALA A 45 14.11 -0.76 8.57
CA ALA A 45 15.06 -1.87 8.68
C ALA A 45 14.43 -3.10 9.36
N ASP A 46 13.57 -2.90 10.38
CA ASP A 46 12.83 -3.98 11.00
C ASP A 46 11.78 -4.59 10.07
N LEU A 47 11.06 -3.78 9.28
CA LEU A 47 10.14 -4.28 8.27
C LEU A 47 10.85 -5.15 7.24
N ASP A 48 11.97 -4.70 6.71
CA ASP A 48 12.75 -5.44 5.71
C ASP A 48 13.31 -6.74 6.28
N ARG A 49 13.77 -6.71 7.55
CA ARG A 49 14.27 -7.89 8.26
C ARG A 49 13.17 -8.92 8.52
N LEU A 50 11.96 -8.46 8.82
CA LEU A 50 10.83 -9.33 9.17
C LEU A 50 10.08 -9.82 7.93
N ALA A 51 10.05 -9.04 6.86
CA ALA A 51 9.34 -9.41 5.64
C ALA A 51 9.82 -10.77 5.12
N GLY A 52 8.86 -11.55 4.64
CA GLY A 52 9.12 -12.79 3.93
C GLY A 52 9.81 -12.56 2.58
N PRO A 53 10.06 -13.63 1.82
CA PRO A 53 10.73 -13.52 0.53
C PRO A 53 9.92 -12.64 -0.44
N TRP A 54 10.62 -11.70 -1.08
CA TRP A 54 10.06 -10.80 -2.10
C TRP A 54 10.01 -11.43 -3.50
N GLU A 55 10.78 -12.50 -3.73
CA GLU A 55 10.85 -13.18 -5.03
C GLU A 55 9.46 -13.61 -5.58
N PRO A 56 8.54 -14.17 -4.79
CA PRO A 56 7.17 -14.44 -5.24
C PRO A 56 6.36 -13.18 -5.59
N VAL A 57 6.61 -12.06 -4.90
CA VAL A 57 5.96 -10.77 -5.18
C VAL A 57 6.43 -10.23 -6.54
N ASP A 58 7.73 -10.28 -6.78
CA ASP A 58 8.32 -9.81 -8.03
C ASP A 58 7.92 -10.70 -9.21
N ALA A 59 7.88 -12.02 -9.02
CA ALA A 59 7.36 -12.95 -10.02
C ALA A 59 5.88 -12.67 -10.36
N ALA A 60 5.05 -12.42 -9.35
CA ALA A 60 3.64 -12.07 -9.55
C ALA A 60 3.48 -10.71 -10.27
N ARG A 61 4.30 -9.72 -9.93
CA ARG A 61 4.32 -8.40 -10.60
C ARG A 61 4.73 -8.53 -12.06
N GLN A 62 5.73 -9.35 -12.35
CA GLN A 62 6.14 -9.64 -13.73
C GLN A 62 5.01 -10.33 -14.49
N ALA A 63 4.37 -11.34 -13.90
CA ALA A 63 3.24 -12.02 -14.52
C ALA A 63 2.06 -11.07 -14.82
N LEU A 64 1.80 -10.09 -13.94
CA LEU A 64 0.81 -9.05 -14.16
C LEU A 64 1.19 -8.12 -15.33
N THR A 65 2.46 -7.70 -15.40
CA THR A 65 2.98 -6.92 -16.52
C THR A 65 2.81 -7.67 -17.83
N ASP A 66 3.22 -8.93 -17.89
CA ASP A 66 3.11 -9.77 -19.08
C ASP A 66 1.64 -9.96 -19.50
N ALA A 67 0.73 -10.18 -18.55
CA ALA A 67 -0.70 -10.31 -18.82
C ALA A 67 -1.29 -9.02 -19.40
N ARG A 68 -0.90 -7.85 -18.88
CA ARG A 68 -1.32 -6.54 -19.40
C ARG A 68 -0.79 -6.29 -20.81
N VAL A 69 0.48 -6.60 -21.07
CA VAL A 69 1.08 -6.47 -22.41
C VAL A 69 0.34 -7.36 -23.41
N ARG A 70 0.03 -8.61 -23.05
CA ARG A 70 -0.75 -9.52 -23.90
C ARG A 70 -2.17 -9.02 -24.17
N LEU A 71 -2.85 -8.49 -23.15
CA LEU A 71 -4.18 -7.90 -23.32
C LEU A 71 -4.14 -6.68 -24.26
N GLN A 72 -3.20 -5.75 -24.04
CA GLN A 72 -3.05 -4.57 -24.89
C GLN A 72 -2.75 -4.97 -26.34
N SER A 73 -1.81 -5.90 -26.54
CA SER A 73 -1.46 -6.40 -27.87
C SER A 73 -2.67 -7.04 -28.57
N ALA A 74 -3.49 -7.80 -27.84
CA ALA A 74 -4.72 -8.40 -28.39
C ALA A 74 -5.78 -7.34 -28.73
N GLN A 75 -5.92 -6.30 -27.91
CA GLN A 75 -6.84 -5.18 -28.16
C GLN A 75 -6.41 -4.36 -29.39
N ASP A 76 -5.11 -4.08 -29.52
CA ASP A 76 -4.56 -3.37 -30.68
C ASP A 76 -4.75 -4.19 -31.97
N ALA A 77 -4.54 -5.51 -31.90
CA ALA A 77 -4.77 -6.41 -33.02
C ALA A 77 -6.26 -6.44 -33.42
N ALA A 78 -7.18 -6.54 -32.45
CA ALA A 78 -8.61 -6.50 -32.70
C ALA A 78 -9.05 -5.16 -33.31
N SER A 79 -8.49 -4.04 -32.84
CA SER A 79 -8.76 -2.71 -33.40
C SER A 79 -8.30 -2.60 -34.87
N LYS A 80 -7.09 -3.06 -35.18
CA LYS A 80 -6.57 -3.09 -36.56
C LYS A 80 -7.43 -3.99 -37.46
N ALA A 81 -7.87 -5.14 -36.96
CA ALA A 81 -8.76 -6.01 -37.72
C ALA A 81 -10.13 -5.36 -37.97
N GLN A 82 -10.66 -4.61 -37.00
CA GLN A 82 -11.89 -3.85 -37.21
C GLN A 82 -11.72 -2.74 -38.26
N GLN A 83 -10.57 -2.07 -38.31
CA GLN A 83 -10.25 -1.11 -39.37
C GLN A 83 -10.18 -1.79 -40.74
N ALA A 84 -9.63 -3.00 -40.83
CA ALA A 84 -9.62 -3.78 -42.06
C ALA A 84 -11.03 -4.18 -42.52
N VAL A 85 -11.95 -4.47 -41.59
CA VAL A 85 -13.37 -4.70 -41.91
C VAL A 85 -14.00 -3.45 -42.52
N VAL A 86 -13.75 -2.27 -41.94
CA VAL A 86 -14.27 -1.01 -42.49
C VAL A 86 -13.72 -0.79 -43.91
N ALA A 87 -12.41 -0.92 -44.10
CA ALA A 87 -11.79 -0.78 -45.42
C ALA A 87 -12.33 -1.80 -46.45
N ALA A 88 -12.52 -3.06 -46.05
CA ALA A 88 -13.11 -4.08 -46.93
C ALA A 88 -14.56 -3.75 -47.30
N ARG A 89 -15.34 -3.23 -46.36
CA ARG A 89 -16.73 -2.82 -46.61
C ARG A 89 -16.81 -1.59 -47.52
N ASP A 90 -15.88 -0.65 -47.39
CA ASP A 90 -15.81 0.56 -48.23
C ASP A 90 -15.46 0.24 -49.70
N ALA A 91 -14.82 -0.91 -49.96
CA ALA A 91 -14.54 -1.36 -51.33
C ALA A 91 -15.82 -1.68 -52.12
N LEU A 92 -16.90 -2.12 -51.46
CA LEU A 92 -18.16 -2.46 -52.13
C LEU A 92 -18.86 -1.22 -52.74
N PRO A 93 -19.10 -0.12 -51.99
CA PRO A 93 -19.57 1.13 -52.58
C PRO A 93 -18.64 1.68 -53.66
N ALA A 94 -17.31 1.56 -53.51
CA ALA A 94 -16.37 2.04 -54.52
C ALA A 94 -16.52 1.31 -55.87
N LEU A 95 -16.83 0.01 -55.86
CA LEU A 95 -17.15 -0.73 -57.08
C LEU A 95 -18.45 -0.25 -57.73
N VAL A 96 -19.45 0.13 -56.94
CA VAL A 96 -20.71 0.72 -57.44
C VAL A 96 -20.44 2.07 -58.11
N GLU A 97 -19.69 2.96 -57.46
CA GLU A 97 -19.34 4.27 -58.02
C GLU A 97 -18.56 4.15 -59.34
N ARG A 98 -17.60 3.20 -59.42
CA ARG A 98 -16.87 2.90 -60.66
C ARG A 98 -17.80 2.42 -61.78
N ALA A 99 -18.72 1.51 -61.46
CA ALA A 99 -19.70 1.02 -62.43
C ALA A 99 -20.64 2.16 -62.92
N VAL A 100 -21.08 3.04 -62.02
CA VAL A 100 -21.90 4.23 -62.35
C VAL A 100 -21.12 5.21 -63.23
N ALA A 101 -19.81 5.36 -63.00
CA ALA A 101 -18.93 6.17 -63.84
C ALA A 101 -18.65 5.54 -65.23
N GLY A 102 -19.18 4.35 -65.52
CA GLY A 102 -18.99 3.65 -66.80
C GLY A 102 -17.68 2.88 -66.90
N GLU A 103 -16.95 2.69 -65.79
CA GLU A 103 -15.78 1.83 -65.75
C GLU A 103 -16.16 0.34 -65.77
N PRO A 104 -15.33 -0.53 -66.35
CA PRO A 104 -15.57 -1.97 -66.33
C PRO A 104 -15.44 -2.53 -64.90
N VAL A 105 -16.52 -3.14 -64.42
CA VAL A 105 -16.60 -3.90 -63.17
C VAL A 105 -17.18 -5.27 -63.48
N SER A 106 -16.46 -6.34 -63.14
CA SER A 106 -16.91 -7.71 -63.38
C SER A 106 -17.66 -8.29 -62.17
N ALA A 107 -18.47 -9.33 -62.41
CA ALA A 107 -19.09 -10.09 -61.32
C ALA A 107 -18.04 -10.78 -60.42
N GLU A 108 -16.87 -11.12 -60.97
CA GLU A 108 -15.75 -11.70 -60.22
C GLU A 108 -15.15 -10.67 -59.24
N ASP A 109 -15.03 -9.40 -59.64
CA ASP A 109 -14.55 -8.32 -58.76
C ASP A 109 -15.48 -8.11 -57.56
N VAL A 110 -16.80 -8.14 -57.80
CA VAL A 110 -17.81 -7.99 -56.75
C VAL A 110 -17.82 -9.21 -55.82
N ALA A 111 -17.72 -10.42 -56.38
CA ALA A 111 -17.63 -11.65 -55.60
C ALA A 111 -16.37 -11.67 -54.71
N ALA A 112 -15.22 -11.25 -55.25
CA ALA A 112 -13.97 -11.16 -54.50
C ALA A 112 -14.09 -10.16 -53.33
N ALA A 113 -14.65 -8.97 -53.56
CA ALA A 113 -14.86 -7.98 -52.50
C ALA A 113 -15.75 -8.51 -51.37
N HIS A 114 -16.83 -9.24 -51.68
CA HIS A 114 -17.66 -9.89 -50.66
C HIS A 114 -16.92 -10.97 -49.86
N VAL A 115 -16.07 -11.75 -50.53
CA VAL A 115 -15.22 -12.76 -49.85
C VAL A 115 -14.25 -12.07 -48.89
N ASP A 116 -13.65 -10.96 -49.29
CA ASP A 116 -12.69 -10.23 -48.45
C ASP A 116 -13.36 -9.59 -47.23
N VAL A 117 -14.58 -9.05 -47.38
CA VAL A 117 -15.40 -8.60 -46.25
C VAL A 117 -15.65 -9.74 -45.26
N ASN A 118 -16.12 -10.90 -45.75
CA ASN A 118 -16.39 -12.05 -44.88
C ASN A 118 -15.12 -12.53 -44.14
N LYS A 119 -13.97 -12.60 -44.82
CA LYS A 119 -12.69 -12.98 -44.20
C LYS A 119 -12.28 -11.97 -43.13
N ALA A 120 -12.38 -10.67 -43.43
CA ALA A 120 -12.04 -9.61 -42.49
C ALA A 120 -12.93 -9.68 -41.24
N GLU A 121 -14.23 -9.89 -41.41
CA GLU A 121 -15.19 -10.00 -40.30
C GLU A 121 -14.92 -11.21 -39.41
N GLN A 122 -14.67 -12.38 -40.00
CA GLN A 122 -14.31 -13.59 -39.25
C GLN A 122 -13.01 -13.41 -38.47
N PHE A 123 -12.01 -12.78 -39.08
CA PHE A 123 -10.73 -12.52 -38.41
C PHE A 123 -10.86 -11.49 -37.28
N ALA A 124 -11.60 -10.40 -37.50
CA ALA A 124 -11.89 -9.42 -36.45
C ALA A 124 -12.67 -10.04 -35.28
N ALA A 125 -13.66 -10.88 -35.56
CA ALA A 125 -14.41 -11.62 -34.54
C ALA A 125 -13.49 -12.55 -33.72
N PHE A 126 -12.61 -13.31 -34.39
CA PHE A 126 -11.62 -14.14 -33.73
C PHE A 126 -10.73 -13.33 -32.78
N LEU A 127 -10.16 -12.21 -33.24
CA LEU A 127 -9.29 -11.36 -32.41
C LEU A 127 -10.05 -10.67 -31.27
N GLY A 128 -11.31 -10.28 -31.49
CA GLY A 128 -12.18 -9.79 -30.41
C GLY A 128 -12.38 -10.83 -29.30
N ILE A 129 -12.58 -12.10 -29.68
CA ILE A 129 -12.66 -13.21 -28.71
C ILE A 129 -11.32 -13.37 -27.98
N VAL A 130 -10.20 -13.39 -28.69
CA VAL A 130 -8.85 -13.48 -28.07
C VAL A 130 -8.66 -12.36 -27.03
N ALA A 131 -8.95 -11.10 -27.39
CA ALA A 131 -8.84 -9.97 -26.48
C ALA A 131 -9.72 -10.13 -25.24
N SER A 132 -10.98 -10.56 -25.41
CA SER A 132 -11.88 -10.80 -24.28
C SER A 132 -11.40 -11.91 -23.34
N ARG A 133 -10.71 -12.95 -23.88
CA ARG A 133 -10.14 -14.04 -23.08
C ARG A 133 -8.86 -13.66 -22.34
N CYS A 134 -8.17 -12.59 -22.76
CA CYS A 134 -7.00 -12.07 -22.05
C CYS A 134 -7.37 -11.29 -20.77
N ALA A 135 -8.57 -10.71 -20.67
CA ALA A 135 -8.95 -9.86 -19.53
C ALA A 135 -8.97 -10.60 -18.17
N PRO A 136 -9.53 -11.83 -18.05
CA PRO A 136 -9.47 -12.59 -16.79
C PRO A 136 -8.05 -12.94 -16.33
N ALA A 137 -7.08 -13.06 -17.25
CA ALA A 137 -5.69 -13.33 -16.89
C ALA A 137 -5.06 -12.15 -16.12
N VAL A 138 -5.41 -10.91 -16.48
CA VAL A 138 -4.98 -9.71 -15.75
C VAL A 138 -5.57 -9.71 -14.33
N GLN A 139 -6.86 -10.00 -14.19
CA GLN A 139 -7.52 -10.07 -12.88
C GLN A 139 -6.89 -11.15 -11.98
N SER A 140 -6.61 -12.33 -12.55
CA SER A 140 -5.97 -13.43 -11.84
C SER A 140 -4.54 -13.07 -11.40
N ALA A 141 -3.77 -12.40 -12.26
CA ALA A 141 -2.43 -11.92 -11.91
C ALA A 141 -2.46 -10.82 -10.85
N GLN A 142 -3.44 -9.91 -10.87
CA GLN A 142 -3.63 -8.91 -9.80
C GLN A 142 -3.92 -9.58 -8.45
N ALA A 143 -4.79 -10.59 -8.43
CA ALA A 143 -5.08 -11.36 -7.24
C ALA A 143 -3.83 -12.10 -6.72
N ALA A 144 -3.00 -12.65 -7.62
CA ALA A 144 -1.74 -13.29 -7.26
C ALA A 144 -0.74 -12.31 -6.63
N VAL A 145 -0.61 -11.08 -7.16
CA VAL A 145 0.22 -10.02 -6.55
C VAL A 145 -0.25 -9.71 -5.14
N GLN A 146 -1.56 -9.55 -4.95
CA GLN A 146 -2.12 -9.26 -3.63
C GLN A 146 -1.86 -10.42 -2.65
N ALA A 147 -2.06 -11.67 -3.09
CA ALA A 147 -1.79 -12.84 -2.27
C ALA A 147 -0.30 -12.95 -1.88
N ALA A 148 0.61 -12.68 -2.83
CA ALA A 148 2.05 -12.69 -2.57
C ALA A 148 2.47 -11.59 -1.59
N LEU A 149 1.94 -10.36 -1.74
CA LEU A 149 2.19 -9.26 -0.80
C LEU A 149 1.71 -9.60 0.61
N THR A 150 0.50 -10.14 0.73
CA THR A 150 -0.05 -10.60 2.01
C THR A 150 0.77 -11.73 2.61
N ALA A 151 1.30 -12.66 1.80
CA ALA A 151 2.20 -13.71 2.29
C ALA A 151 3.54 -13.13 2.79
N ALA A 152 4.14 -12.19 2.05
CA ALA A 152 5.39 -11.54 2.43
C ALA A 152 5.27 -10.75 3.74
N HIS A 153 4.13 -10.12 4.00
CA HIS A 153 3.92 -9.33 5.23
C HIS A 153 3.35 -10.12 6.41
N ARG A 154 3.08 -11.42 6.23
CA ARG A 154 2.58 -12.27 7.32
C ARG A 154 3.51 -12.32 8.53
N PRO A 155 4.83 -12.46 8.39
CA PRO A 155 5.72 -12.48 9.56
C PRO A 155 5.75 -11.14 10.31
N VAL A 156 5.62 -10.01 9.60
CA VAL A 156 5.48 -8.67 10.21
C VAL A 156 4.23 -8.61 11.08
N TYR A 157 3.11 -9.14 10.59
CA TYR A 157 1.87 -9.25 11.35
C TYR A 157 2.03 -10.12 12.60
N GLU A 158 2.61 -11.31 12.45
CA GLU A 158 2.84 -12.25 13.56
C GLU A 158 3.75 -11.66 14.64
N GLU A 159 4.80 -10.94 14.24
CA GLU A 159 5.69 -10.22 15.15
C GLU A 159 4.97 -9.08 15.87
N GLY A 160 4.14 -8.32 15.16
CA GLY A 160 3.27 -7.30 15.77
C GLY A 160 2.37 -7.89 16.87
N LEU A 161 1.71 -9.03 16.62
CA LEU A 161 0.92 -9.73 17.64
C LEU A 161 1.77 -10.18 18.83
N ARG A 162 2.95 -10.73 18.57
CA ARG A 162 3.87 -11.19 19.62
C ARG A 162 4.30 -10.04 20.52
N LEU A 163 4.62 -8.88 19.94
CA LEU A 163 5.05 -7.68 20.67
C LEU A 163 3.90 -7.05 21.46
N ARG A 164 2.66 -7.10 20.96
CA ARG A 164 1.47 -6.71 21.73
C ARG A 164 1.35 -7.48 23.05
N VAL A 165 1.45 -8.81 23.00
CA VAL A 165 1.45 -9.65 24.21
C VAL A 165 2.64 -9.34 25.12
N LYS A 166 3.83 -9.10 24.54
CA LYS A 166 5.02 -8.70 25.30
C LYS A 166 4.82 -7.36 26.03
N ALA A 167 4.20 -6.38 25.38
CA ALA A 167 3.89 -5.08 25.99
C ALA A 167 2.91 -5.21 27.16
N GLY A 168 1.86 -6.02 27.02
CA GLY A 168 0.93 -6.32 28.11
C GLY A 168 1.61 -6.96 29.32
N ARG A 169 2.51 -7.95 29.09
CA ARG A 169 3.33 -8.54 30.16
C ARG A 169 4.23 -7.52 30.85
N ALA A 170 4.86 -6.63 30.08
CA ALA A 170 5.75 -5.61 30.62
C ALA A 170 4.99 -4.59 31.47
N ALA A 171 3.81 -4.17 31.02
CA ALA A 171 2.92 -3.29 31.79
C ALA A 171 2.48 -3.96 33.10
N ASP A 172 2.01 -5.22 33.04
CA ASP A 172 1.61 -5.97 34.25
C ASP A 172 2.76 -6.11 35.27
N ALA A 173 3.99 -6.32 34.78
CA ALA A 173 5.18 -6.39 35.62
C ALA A 173 5.52 -5.04 36.27
N ALA A 174 5.43 -3.93 35.52
CA ALA A 174 5.66 -2.58 36.02
C ALA A 174 4.64 -2.19 37.10
N PHE A 175 3.36 -2.54 36.90
CA PHE A 175 2.32 -2.38 37.91
C PHE A 175 2.62 -3.19 39.18
N ARG A 176 2.99 -4.47 39.04
CA ARG A 176 3.29 -5.32 40.20
C ARG A 176 4.48 -4.82 41.01
N ARG A 177 5.58 -4.44 40.33
CA ARG A 177 6.79 -3.92 41.01
C ARG A 177 6.55 -2.58 41.68
N GLY A 178 5.73 -1.70 41.08
CA GLY A 178 5.29 -0.46 41.73
C GLY A 178 4.58 -0.71 43.05
N LEU A 179 3.72 -1.75 43.11
CA LEU A 179 3.02 -2.16 44.32
C LEU A 179 3.94 -2.81 45.37
N GLU A 180 4.94 -3.58 44.95
CA GLU A 180 5.90 -4.27 45.83
C GLU A 180 6.92 -3.31 46.47
N ARG A 181 7.31 -2.22 45.80
CA ARG A 181 8.28 -1.22 46.28
C ARG A 181 7.76 -0.31 47.41
N ARG A 182 6.62 -0.66 48.04
CA ARG A 182 5.92 0.02 49.16
C ARG A 182 6.68 1.20 49.80
N ILE A 183 6.54 2.38 49.20
CA ILE A 183 6.62 3.65 49.92
C ILE A 183 5.19 3.98 50.35
N PRO A 184 4.90 4.22 51.65
CA PRO A 184 3.58 4.63 52.08
C PRO A 184 3.11 5.86 51.29
N GLY A 185 2.01 5.73 50.55
CA GLY A 185 1.38 6.82 49.78
C GLY A 185 1.67 6.88 48.28
N ARG A 186 2.51 6.00 47.71
CA ARG A 186 2.77 5.95 46.26
C ARG A 186 2.34 4.60 45.69
N THR A 187 1.17 4.59 45.05
CA THR A 187 0.54 3.39 44.43
C THR A 187 0.81 3.30 42.93
N ASP A 188 1.63 4.20 42.39
CA ASP A 188 1.79 4.35 40.96
C ASP A 188 2.83 3.36 40.40
N PRO A 189 2.59 2.79 39.21
CA PRO A 189 3.56 1.95 38.52
C PRO A 189 4.86 2.71 38.23
N ASP A 190 5.98 2.00 38.11
CA ASP A 190 7.27 2.61 37.76
C ASP A 190 7.15 3.34 36.40
N PRO A 191 7.31 4.68 36.36
CA PRO A 191 7.10 5.46 35.13
C PRO A 191 8.05 5.08 34.00
N GLN A 192 9.28 4.66 34.32
CA GLN A 192 10.26 4.28 33.30
C GLN A 192 9.88 2.94 32.68
N GLU A 193 9.55 1.94 33.51
CA GLU A 193 9.13 0.63 33.03
C GLU A 193 7.80 0.72 32.24
N MET A 194 6.88 1.60 32.65
CA MET A 194 5.66 1.89 31.90
C MET A 194 5.93 2.56 30.54
N ALA A 195 6.92 3.46 30.47
CA ALA A 195 7.32 4.08 29.21
C ALA A 195 7.95 3.06 28.25
N GLU A 196 8.78 2.14 28.76
CA GLU A 196 9.34 1.02 27.98
C GLU A 196 8.25 0.08 27.45
N ALA A 197 7.28 -0.29 28.30
CA ALA A 197 6.15 -1.11 27.90
C ALA A 197 5.29 -0.40 26.83
N LYS A 198 5.10 0.92 26.95
CA LYS A 198 4.39 1.72 25.96
C LYS A 198 5.14 1.78 24.62
N ALA A 199 6.46 1.92 24.64
CA ALA A 199 7.25 1.92 23.41
C ALA A 199 7.11 0.61 22.63
N ILE A 200 7.12 -0.53 23.33
CA ILE A 200 6.87 -1.86 22.71
C ILE A 200 5.46 -1.91 22.10
N PHE A 201 4.45 -1.40 22.82
CA PHE A 201 3.06 -1.36 22.36
C PHE A 201 2.89 -0.51 21.09
N ASP A 202 3.49 0.69 21.07
CA ASP A 202 3.42 1.60 19.94
C ASP A 202 4.11 1.03 18.71
N HIS A 203 5.31 0.43 18.88
CA HIS A 203 6.02 -0.24 17.79
C HIS A 203 5.23 -1.45 17.26
N ALA A 204 4.62 -2.26 18.13
CA ALA A 204 3.76 -3.36 17.72
C ALA A 204 2.57 -2.89 16.87
N ASN A 205 1.95 -1.76 17.24
CA ASN A 205 0.88 -1.16 16.44
C ASN A 205 1.36 -0.68 15.08
N ARG A 206 2.57 -0.11 15.00
CA ARG A 206 3.16 0.29 13.70
C ARG A 206 3.33 -0.92 12.78
N LEU A 207 3.86 -2.04 13.28
CA LEU A 207 4.00 -3.28 12.50
C LEU A 207 2.65 -3.82 12.02
N LEU A 208 1.64 -3.84 12.90
CA LEU A 208 0.30 -4.31 12.55
C LEU A 208 -0.37 -3.43 11.50
N ARG A 209 -0.20 -2.11 11.56
CA ARG A 209 -0.70 -1.18 10.54
C ARG A 209 0.00 -1.38 9.20
N ALA A 210 1.32 -1.51 9.21
CA ALA A 210 2.08 -1.79 7.99
C ALA A 210 1.62 -3.11 7.33
N ALA A 211 1.37 -4.15 8.12
CA ALA A 211 0.81 -5.40 7.60
C ALA A 211 -0.62 -5.23 7.03
N GLU A 212 -1.48 -4.45 7.70
CA GLU A 212 -2.85 -4.17 7.24
C GLU A 212 -2.89 -3.40 5.92
N GLU A 213 -2.01 -2.42 5.73
CA GLU A 213 -1.84 -1.67 4.48
C GLU A 213 -1.49 -2.58 3.29
N HIS A 214 -0.83 -3.72 3.55
CA HIS A 214 -0.50 -4.73 2.56
C HIS A 214 -1.52 -5.90 2.47
N GLY A 215 -2.71 -5.70 3.04
CA GLY A 215 -3.89 -6.55 2.84
C GLY A 215 -4.08 -7.66 3.86
N LEU A 216 -3.29 -7.70 4.95
CA LEU A 216 -3.57 -8.59 6.07
C LEU A 216 -4.78 -8.07 6.86
N LYS A 217 -5.88 -8.82 6.83
CA LYS A 217 -7.07 -8.48 7.61
C LYS A 217 -6.83 -8.71 9.09
N ILE A 218 -7.09 -7.68 9.89
CA ILE A 218 -7.05 -7.76 11.34
C ILE A 218 -8.42 -8.27 11.82
N PRO A 219 -8.49 -9.43 12.51
CA PRO A 219 -9.73 -10.20 12.65
C PRO A 219 -10.77 -9.62 13.63
N VAL A 220 -10.54 -8.43 14.21
CA VAL A 220 -11.39 -7.87 15.27
C VAL A 220 -12.24 -6.72 14.73
N GLN A 221 -13.56 -6.77 14.97
CA GLN A 221 -14.47 -5.65 14.73
C GLN A 221 -13.95 -4.40 15.46
N GLY A 222 -13.48 -3.40 14.70
CA GLY A 222 -12.95 -2.15 15.24
C GLY A 222 -11.45 -1.90 15.00
N GLY A 223 -10.71 -2.84 14.39
CA GLY A 223 -9.30 -2.65 14.01
C GLY A 223 -8.30 -2.86 15.15
N ILE A 224 -7.12 -2.24 15.04
CA ILE A 224 -6.03 -2.36 16.03
C ILE A 224 -6.37 -1.51 17.27
N PRO A 225 -6.53 -2.11 18.47
CA PRO A 225 -6.83 -1.36 19.68
C PRO A 225 -5.67 -0.41 20.04
N THR A 226 -5.96 0.87 20.21
CA THR A 226 -4.95 1.89 20.57
C THR A 226 -4.95 2.23 22.07
N LYS A 227 -5.87 1.63 22.85
CA LYS A 227 -6.02 1.93 24.27
C LYS A 227 -4.80 1.46 25.07
N TRP A 228 -4.24 2.39 25.84
CA TRP A 228 -3.14 2.19 26.77
C TRP A 228 -3.53 2.76 28.16
N PRO A 229 -3.06 2.19 29.28
CA PRO A 229 -2.27 0.95 29.40
C PRO A 229 -3.08 -0.31 29.07
N THR A 230 -2.36 -1.37 28.73
CA THR A 230 -2.92 -2.69 28.45
C THR A 230 -2.41 -3.73 29.46
N SER A 231 -2.94 -4.95 29.40
CA SER A 231 -2.51 -6.09 30.21
C SER A 231 -2.34 -7.34 29.34
N GLU A 232 -1.54 -8.31 29.79
CA GLU A 232 -1.30 -9.55 29.05
C GLU A 232 -2.61 -10.28 28.72
N HIS A 233 -3.56 -10.32 29.65
CA HIS A 233 -4.83 -10.99 29.45
C HIS A 233 -5.65 -10.36 28.31
N ILE A 234 -5.73 -9.03 28.27
CA ILE A 234 -6.42 -8.29 27.21
C ILE A 234 -5.74 -8.55 25.87
N GLU A 235 -4.40 -8.44 25.83
CA GLU A 235 -3.63 -8.63 24.60
C GLU A 235 -3.73 -10.05 24.06
N ARG A 236 -3.74 -11.07 24.92
CA ARG A 236 -3.94 -12.46 24.48
C ARG A 236 -5.35 -12.73 24.01
N ALA A 237 -6.37 -12.15 24.66
CA ALA A 237 -7.75 -12.30 24.21
C ALA A 237 -7.92 -11.69 22.81
N TRP A 238 -7.30 -10.54 22.57
CA TRP A 238 -7.31 -9.86 21.28
C TRP A 238 -6.47 -10.57 20.22
N CYS A 239 -5.20 -10.90 20.51
CA CYS A 239 -4.29 -11.60 19.58
C CYS A 239 -4.67 -13.07 19.33
N GLY A 240 -5.34 -13.71 20.30
CA GLY A 240 -5.64 -15.14 20.34
C GLY A 240 -7.10 -15.50 20.06
N GLY A 241 -7.97 -14.55 19.73
CA GLY A 241 -9.29 -14.83 19.14
C GLY A 241 -9.16 -15.66 17.85
N PRO A 242 -10.19 -16.43 17.47
CA PRO A 242 -10.21 -17.88 17.22
C PRO A 242 -9.36 -18.44 16.04
N ILE A 243 -8.16 -17.92 15.82
CA ILE A 243 -7.22 -18.36 14.78
C ILE A 243 -6.10 -19.23 15.38
N TRP A 244 -5.82 -19.10 16.68
CA TRP A 244 -4.81 -19.89 17.37
C TRP A 244 -5.47 -20.99 18.21
N GLY A 245 -5.76 -22.11 17.53
CA GLY A 245 -6.15 -23.44 18.03
C GLY A 245 -6.48 -23.62 19.51
N LYS A 246 -7.69 -24.13 19.77
CA LYS A 246 -7.96 -25.02 20.91
C LYS A 246 -6.81 -26.02 21.01
N ARG A 247 -6.14 -26.06 22.16
CA ARG A 247 -5.27 -27.18 22.54
C ARG A 247 -6.13 -28.39 22.88
#